data_AF-A0A415DDS6-F1
#
_entry.id   AF-A0A415DDS6-F1
#
_cell.length_a   1.000
_cell.length_b   1.000
_cell.length_c   1.000
_cell.angle_alpha   90.00
_cell.angle_beta   90.00
_cell.angle_gamma   90.00
#
_symmetry.space_group_name_H-M   'P 1'
#
loop_
_entity.id
_entity.type
_entity.pdbx_description
1 polymer ?
#
loop_
_entity_poly.entity_id
_entity_poly.type
_entity_poly.pdbx_seq_one_letter_code
_entity_poly.pdbx_strand_id
1 'polypeptide(L)'
;MNEELTNIVLSLSSLGNKRIESLSKKVLKKMNFKSSKDLENLKDLCFWLYIYGYTNQFTQLYSILLSVSFTGNWNTWTQVEQMLALVYYASRKSKDVLHESKALAGIMQAETDVENIKNRCNGSLLEGREQNVQESIQLGNKTDIRDALYAEMRELLLIYALGGSEKYPLEKIEARVEEIKENLKRM
;
A
#
# COMPACT_ATOMS: atom_id res chain seq x y z
N MET A 1 3.89 -5.00 21.92
CA MET A 1 3.46 -4.10 20.84
C MET A 1 4.39 -2.90 20.85
N ASN A 2 4.83 -2.39 19.70
CA ASN A 2 5.71 -1.22 19.65
C ASN A 2 4.96 -0.01 20.28
N GLU A 3 5.54 0.62 21.29
CA GLU A 3 4.94 1.74 22.04
C GLU A 3 4.69 2.95 21.12
N GLU A 4 5.62 3.21 20.19
CA GLU A 4 5.49 4.27 19.17
C GLU A 4 4.27 4.03 18.28
N LEU A 5 4.12 2.81 17.74
CA LEU A 5 2.97 2.43 16.91
C LEU A 5 1.66 2.60 17.68
N THR A 6 1.66 2.20 18.95
CA THR A 6 0.47 2.30 19.81
C THR A 6 0.03 3.75 19.96
N ASN A 7 0.97 4.65 20.26
CA ASN A 7 0.69 6.07 20.45
C ASN A 7 0.19 6.73 19.16
N ILE A 8 0.84 6.45 18.02
CA ILE A 8 0.39 6.97 16.72
C ILE A 8 -1.03 6.49 16.42
N VAL A 9 -1.30 5.18 16.53
CA VAL A 9 -2.62 4.61 16.19
C VAL A 9 -3.72 5.11 17.12
N LEU A 10 -3.45 5.31 18.41
CA LEU A 10 -4.40 5.92 19.34
C LEU A 10 -4.76 7.36 18.95
N SER A 11 -3.78 8.13 18.48
CA SER A 11 -4.01 9.52 18.04
C SER A 11 -4.95 9.63 16.83
N LEU A 12 -5.04 8.59 16.00
CA LEU A 12 -5.90 8.56 14.81
C LEU A 12 -7.40 8.60 15.14
N SER A 13 -7.79 8.27 16.38
CA SER A 13 -9.19 8.40 16.84
C SER A 13 -9.72 9.84 16.71
N SER A 14 -8.84 10.84 16.81
CA SER A 14 -9.20 12.26 16.64
C SER A 14 -9.67 12.64 15.24
N LEU A 15 -9.44 11.77 14.23
CA LEU A 15 -9.84 12.02 12.84
C LEU A 15 -11.35 11.86 12.60
N GLY A 16 -12.08 11.21 13.51
CA GLY A 16 -13.53 10.98 13.39
C GLY A 16 -13.96 10.14 12.17
N ASN A 17 -13.02 9.43 11.52
CA ASN A 17 -13.31 8.57 10.37
C ASN A 17 -13.54 7.13 10.82
N LYS A 18 -14.77 6.63 10.67
CA LYS A 18 -15.19 5.29 11.11
C LYS A 18 -14.35 4.14 10.56
N ARG A 19 -13.88 4.25 9.30
CA ARG A 19 -13.04 3.20 8.68
C ARG A 19 -11.65 3.19 9.32
N ILE A 20 -11.06 4.36 9.53
CA ILE A 20 -9.78 4.51 10.25
C ILE A 20 -9.90 4.04 11.70
N GLU A 21 -10.97 4.39 12.42
CA GLU A 21 -11.20 3.90 13.79
C GLU A 21 -11.32 2.37 13.84
N SER A 22 -12.05 1.76 12.89
CA SER A 22 -12.20 0.30 12.82
C SER A 22 -10.86 -0.40 12.57
N LEU A 23 -10.07 0.10 11.62
CA LEU A 23 -8.74 -0.43 11.32
C LEU A 23 -7.77 -0.22 12.49
N SER A 24 -7.81 0.95 13.14
CA SER A 24 -7.02 1.26 14.32
C SER A 24 -7.29 0.26 15.45
N LYS A 25 -8.56 -0.08 15.71
CA LYS A 25 -8.93 -1.12 16.70
C LYS A 25 -8.36 -2.49 16.36
N LYS A 26 -8.31 -2.86 15.07
CA LYS A 26 -7.70 -4.14 14.64
C LYS A 26 -6.19 -4.16 14.90
N VAL A 27 -5.50 -3.07 14.57
CA VAL A 27 -4.05 -2.91 14.81
C VAL A 27 -3.74 -2.94 16.31
N LEU A 28 -4.51 -2.21 17.14
CA LEU A 28 -4.27 -2.12 18.59
C LEU A 28 -4.52 -3.43 19.36
N LYS A 29 -5.25 -4.41 18.78
CA LYS A 29 -5.66 -5.61 19.53
C LYS A 29 -4.49 -6.56 19.82
N LYS A 30 -3.72 -6.96 18.80
CA LYS A 30 -2.60 -7.92 18.92
C LYS A 30 -1.59 -7.77 17.78
N MET A 31 -1.10 -6.56 17.48
CA MET A 31 -0.13 -6.37 16.40
C MET A 31 1.14 -7.24 16.59
N ASN A 32 1.42 -8.08 15.60
CA ASN A 32 2.65 -8.87 15.50
C ASN A 32 3.23 -8.77 14.08
N PHE A 33 4.44 -8.25 13.93
CA PHE A 33 5.12 -8.11 12.63
C PHE A 33 5.50 -9.44 11.96
N LYS A 34 5.37 -10.58 12.66
CA LYS A 34 5.52 -11.93 12.08
C LYS A 34 4.20 -12.54 11.61
N SER A 35 3.08 -11.85 11.80
CA SER A 35 1.74 -12.30 11.43
C SER A 35 1.30 -11.60 10.16
N SER A 36 1.07 -12.37 9.09
CA SER A 36 0.59 -11.82 7.81
C SER A 36 -0.75 -11.09 7.99
N LYS A 37 -1.64 -11.62 8.84
CA LYS A 37 -2.94 -10.99 9.10
C LYS A 37 -2.83 -9.65 9.82
N ASP A 38 -1.89 -9.52 10.75
CA ASP A 38 -1.70 -8.27 11.48
C ASP A 38 -1.02 -7.22 10.59
N LEU A 39 -0.07 -7.63 9.74
CA LEU A 39 0.52 -6.78 8.71
C LEU A 39 -0.51 -6.33 7.68
N GLU A 40 -1.45 -7.19 7.28
CA GLU A 40 -2.56 -6.81 6.40
C GLU A 40 -3.41 -5.71 7.05
N ASN A 41 -3.76 -5.83 8.34
CA ASN A 41 -4.51 -4.78 9.05
C ASN A 41 -3.73 -3.45 9.10
N LEU A 42 -2.42 -3.48 9.35
CA LEU A 42 -1.57 -2.28 9.34
C LEU A 42 -1.47 -1.66 7.93
N LYS A 43 -1.31 -2.49 6.91
CA LYS A 43 -1.30 -2.06 5.51
C LYS A 43 -2.61 -1.38 5.15
N ASP A 44 -3.74 -2.00 5.47
CA ASP A 44 -5.06 -1.41 5.20
C ASP A 44 -5.21 -0.06 5.91
N LEU A 45 -4.76 0.07 7.15
CA LEU A 45 -4.73 1.36 7.85
C LEU A 45 -3.92 2.40 7.07
N CYS A 46 -2.70 2.06 6.64
CA CYS A 46 -1.81 2.96 5.88
C CYS A 46 -2.45 3.43 4.56
N PHE A 47 -2.99 2.49 3.79
CA PHE A 47 -3.63 2.79 2.53
C PHE A 47 -4.87 3.67 2.70
N TRP A 48 -5.71 3.40 3.69
CA TRP A 48 -6.90 4.23 3.92
C TRP A 48 -6.55 5.61 4.48
N LEU A 49 -5.48 5.75 5.28
CA LEU A 49 -4.95 7.07 5.64
C LEU A 49 -4.56 7.87 4.38
N TYR A 50 -3.81 7.23 3.47
CA TYR A 50 -3.42 7.85 2.20
C TYR A 50 -4.61 8.19 1.29
N ILE A 51 -5.57 7.26 1.13
CA ILE A 51 -6.75 7.46 0.28
C ILE A 51 -7.62 8.62 0.78
N TYR A 52 -7.80 8.74 2.10
CA TYR A 52 -8.55 9.86 2.68
C TYR A 52 -7.78 11.18 2.74
N GLY A 53 -6.47 11.18 2.41
CA GLY A 53 -5.64 12.37 2.43
C GLY A 53 -5.09 12.74 3.81
N TYR A 54 -5.07 11.80 4.76
CA TYR A 54 -4.45 11.96 6.08
C TYR A 54 -2.93 11.80 6.01
N THR A 55 -2.28 12.57 5.14
CA THR A 55 -0.86 12.44 4.81
C THR A 55 0.03 12.61 6.05
N ASN A 56 -0.26 13.60 6.90
CA ASN A 56 0.53 13.84 8.12
C ASN A 56 0.45 12.69 9.13
N GLN A 57 -0.66 11.97 9.17
CA GLN A 57 -0.85 10.81 10.03
C GLN A 57 -0.21 9.57 9.42
N PHE A 58 -0.26 9.43 8.10
CA PHE A 58 0.44 8.36 7.40
C PHE A 58 1.97 8.49 7.56
N THR A 59 2.54 9.70 7.42
CA THR A 59 3.99 9.91 7.55
C THR A 59 4.53 9.59 8.93
N GLN A 60 3.73 9.73 9.99
CA GLN A 60 4.13 9.33 11.35
C GLN A 60 4.43 7.82 11.44
N LEU A 61 3.86 6.99 10.56
CA LEU A 61 4.10 5.55 10.56
C LEU A 61 5.42 5.16 9.84
N TYR A 62 6.09 6.08 9.14
CA TYR A 62 7.22 5.75 8.28
C TYR A 62 8.39 5.11 9.03
N SER A 63 8.74 5.61 10.22
CA SER A 63 9.80 5.04 11.06
C SER A 63 9.57 3.55 11.32
N ILE A 64 8.33 3.19 11.64
CA ILE A 64 7.91 1.82 11.92
C ILE A 64 7.93 0.98 10.64
N LEU A 65 7.32 1.47 9.56
CA LEU A 65 7.21 0.73 8.29
C LEU A 65 8.57 0.43 7.68
N LEU A 66 9.49 1.41 7.69
CA LEU A 66 10.83 1.28 7.14
C LEU A 66 11.78 0.44 8.00
N SER A 67 11.41 0.16 9.25
CA SER A 67 12.20 -0.71 10.15
C SER A 67 12.00 -2.21 9.88
N VAL A 68 10.99 -2.58 9.08
CA VAL A 68 10.67 -3.98 8.81
C VAL A 68 11.50 -4.49 7.64
N SER A 69 12.45 -5.38 7.92
CA SER A 69 13.32 -6.01 6.91
C SER A 69 12.78 -7.35 6.42
N PHE A 70 13.21 -7.76 5.23
CA PHE A 70 12.89 -9.08 4.71
C PHE A 70 13.62 -10.18 5.50
N THR A 71 12.88 -11.23 5.89
CA THR A 71 13.43 -12.36 6.67
C THR A 71 13.24 -13.71 5.95
N GLY A 72 13.04 -13.71 4.63
CA GLY A 72 12.81 -14.93 3.84
C GLY A 72 11.36 -15.44 3.84
N ASN A 73 10.42 -14.77 4.53
CA ASN A 73 9.02 -15.18 4.57
C ASN A 73 8.14 -14.31 3.66
N TRP A 74 7.84 -14.84 2.47
CA TRP A 74 7.03 -14.15 1.46
C TRP A 74 5.60 -13.86 1.90
N ASN A 75 4.99 -14.73 2.71
CA ASN A 75 3.61 -14.55 3.17
C ASN A 75 3.43 -13.28 4.03
N THR A 76 4.45 -12.93 4.83
CA THR A 76 4.48 -11.66 5.56
C THR A 76 5.00 -10.53 4.68
N TRP A 77 5.97 -10.81 3.83
CA TRP A 77 6.63 -9.81 3.00
C TRP A 77 5.69 -9.11 2.02
N THR A 78 4.75 -9.83 1.38
CA THR A 78 3.78 -9.20 0.45
C THR A 78 3.05 -8.01 1.07
N GLN A 79 2.73 -8.05 2.36
CA GLN A 79 2.07 -6.93 3.03
C GLN A 79 3.05 -5.77 3.31
N VAL A 80 4.29 -6.08 3.69
CA VAL A 80 5.35 -5.09 3.95
C VAL A 80 5.73 -4.37 2.67
N GLU A 81 5.98 -5.11 1.59
CA GLU A 81 6.31 -4.59 0.27
C GLU A 81 5.25 -3.60 -0.25
N GLN A 82 3.96 -3.94 -0.09
CA GLN A 82 2.87 -3.03 -0.47
C GLN A 82 2.87 -1.74 0.36
N MET A 83 3.20 -1.81 1.65
CA MET A 83 3.35 -0.61 2.49
C MET A 83 4.56 0.22 2.05
N LEU A 84 5.70 -0.41 1.75
CA LEU A 84 6.90 0.27 1.27
C LEU A 84 6.67 0.94 -0.08
N ALA A 85 5.96 0.28 -1.00
CA ALA A 85 5.58 0.87 -2.29
C ALA A 85 4.71 2.12 -2.11
N LEU A 86 3.77 2.11 -1.15
CA LEU A 86 2.98 3.29 -0.81
C LEU A 86 3.85 4.41 -0.20
N VAL A 87 4.77 4.08 0.72
CA VAL A 87 5.72 5.05 1.29
C VAL A 87 6.58 5.66 0.19
N TYR A 88 7.11 4.86 -0.73
CA TYR A 88 7.89 5.31 -1.88
C TYR A 88 7.10 6.33 -2.72
N TYR A 89 5.89 5.94 -3.13
CA TYR A 89 5.02 6.79 -3.95
C TYR A 89 4.70 8.12 -3.26
N ALA A 90 4.23 8.07 -2.01
CA ALA A 90 3.86 9.26 -1.27
C ALA A 90 5.07 10.19 -1.04
N SER A 91 6.23 9.61 -0.72
CA SER A 91 7.48 10.37 -0.50
C SER A 91 7.94 11.07 -1.77
N ARG A 92 7.85 10.40 -2.93
CA ARG A 92 8.17 11.01 -4.22
C ARG A 92 7.24 12.18 -4.55
N LYS A 93 5.93 12.04 -4.31
CA LYS A 93 4.95 13.13 -4.51
C LYS A 93 5.22 14.34 -3.59
N SER A 94 5.71 14.10 -2.38
CA SER A 94 6.09 15.16 -1.43
C SER A 94 7.55 15.62 -1.55
N LYS A 95 8.32 15.09 -2.51
CA LYS A 95 9.77 15.35 -2.69
C LYS A 95 10.62 15.02 -1.46
N ASP A 96 10.21 14.01 -0.68
CA ASP A 96 10.94 13.48 0.46
C ASP A 96 11.93 12.38 0.02
N VAL A 97 13.10 12.82 -0.43
CA VAL A 97 14.14 11.96 -1.00
C VAL A 97 14.64 10.91 -0.01
N LEU A 98 14.64 11.22 1.30
CA LEU A 98 15.15 10.31 2.33
C LEU A 98 14.25 9.09 2.48
N HIS A 99 12.94 9.30 2.62
CA HIS A 99 11.99 8.20 2.78
C HIS A 99 11.73 7.47 1.45
N GLU A 100 11.77 8.18 0.31
CA GLU A 100 11.76 7.55 -1.02
C GLU A 100 12.90 6.52 -1.15
N SER A 101 14.14 6.95 -0.88
CA SER A 101 15.31 6.08 -1.04
C SER A 101 15.29 4.89 -0.08
N LYS A 102 14.88 5.09 1.18
CA LYS A 102 14.77 4.01 2.17
C LYS A 102 13.69 2.99 1.80
N ALA A 103 12.54 3.44 1.30
CA ALA A 103 11.45 2.56 0.90
C ALA A 103 11.88 1.68 -0.28
N LEU A 104 12.51 2.27 -1.30
CA LEU A 104 13.04 1.52 -2.44
C LEU A 104 14.09 0.51 -2.01
N ALA A 105 15.05 0.92 -1.16
CA ALA A 105 16.06 0.01 -0.63
C ALA A 105 15.43 -1.15 0.16
N GLY A 106 14.33 -0.91 0.88
CA GLY A 106 13.56 -1.95 1.54
C GLY A 106 12.97 -2.97 0.57
N ILE A 107 12.28 -2.51 -0.49
CA ILE A 107 11.69 -3.39 -1.52
C ILE A 107 12.79 -4.25 -2.17
N MET A 108 13.91 -3.63 -2.55
CA MET A 108 15.03 -4.30 -3.22
C MET A 108 15.80 -5.31 -2.34
N GLN A 109 15.53 -5.41 -1.03
CA GLN A 109 16.11 -6.47 -0.20
C GLN A 109 15.61 -7.87 -0.57
N ALA A 110 14.35 -7.98 -1.02
CA ALA A 110 13.73 -9.26 -1.38
C ALA A 110 13.74 -9.52 -2.90
N GLU A 111 13.71 -8.45 -3.69
CA GLU A 111 13.65 -8.50 -5.16
C GLU A 111 15.06 -8.62 -5.77
N THR A 112 15.60 -9.83 -5.77
CA THR A 112 16.95 -10.12 -6.30
C THR A 112 16.94 -10.66 -7.73
N ASP A 113 15.77 -11.01 -8.26
CA ASP A 113 15.60 -11.57 -9.60
C ASP A 113 15.11 -10.49 -10.57
N VAL A 114 16.02 -10.01 -11.40
CA VAL A 114 15.76 -8.99 -12.43
C VAL A 114 14.66 -9.41 -13.40
N GLU A 115 14.52 -10.70 -13.70
CA GLU A 115 13.50 -11.19 -14.64
C GLU A 115 12.11 -11.13 -14.00
N ASN A 116 12.00 -11.48 -12.72
CA ASN A 116 10.75 -11.33 -11.98
C ASN A 116 10.34 -9.86 -11.87
N ILE A 117 11.28 -8.96 -11.59
CA ILE A 117 11.02 -7.50 -11.57
C ILE A 117 10.50 -7.04 -12.93
N LYS A 118 11.15 -7.43 -14.04
CA LYS A 118 10.69 -7.07 -15.39
C LYS A 118 9.30 -7.60 -15.69
N ASN A 119 9.03 -8.87 -15.39
CA ASN A 119 7.72 -9.48 -15.59
C ASN A 119 6.64 -8.78 -14.78
N ARG A 120 6.96 -8.41 -13.53
CA ARG A 120 6.10 -7.62 -12.67
C ARG A 120 5.79 -6.24 -13.25
N CYS A 121 6.83 -5.50 -13.67
CA CYS A 121 6.69 -4.20 -14.32
C CYS A 121 5.90 -4.26 -15.64
N ASN A 122 5.97 -5.38 -16.35
CA ASN A 122 5.19 -5.63 -17.55
C ASN A 122 3.75 -6.10 -17.27
N GLY A 123 3.34 -6.17 -16.00
CA GLY A 123 1.96 -6.36 -15.58
C GLY A 123 1.54 -7.80 -15.37
N SER A 124 2.46 -8.73 -15.12
CA SER A 124 2.17 -10.16 -14.93
C SER A 124 1.06 -10.47 -13.92
N LEU A 125 0.85 -9.61 -12.91
CA LEU A 125 -0.32 -9.66 -12.02
C LEU A 125 -1.33 -8.54 -12.26
N LEU A 126 -0.87 -7.37 -12.70
CA LEU A 126 -1.72 -6.20 -12.91
C LEU A 126 -2.84 -6.49 -13.92
N GLU A 127 -2.56 -7.22 -14.99
CA GLU A 127 -3.57 -7.60 -16.00
C GLU A 127 -4.77 -8.32 -15.36
N GLY A 128 -4.50 -9.27 -14.45
CA GLY A 128 -5.56 -9.94 -13.71
C GLY A 128 -6.30 -9.01 -12.74
N ARG A 129 -5.63 -8.01 -12.17
CA ARG A 129 -6.29 -6.99 -11.31
C ARG A 129 -7.21 -6.08 -12.12
N GLU A 130 -6.75 -5.64 -13.29
CA GLU A 130 -7.54 -4.83 -14.22
C GLU A 130 -8.77 -5.59 -14.70
N GLN A 131 -8.62 -6.87 -15.06
CA GLN A 131 -9.74 -7.73 -15.43
C GLN A 131 -10.76 -7.86 -14.28
N ASN A 132 -10.31 -8.12 -13.06
CA ASN A 132 -11.20 -8.23 -11.90
C ASN A 132 -11.99 -6.94 -11.65
N VAL A 133 -11.41 -5.78 -11.91
CA VAL A 133 -12.13 -4.49 -11.82
C VAL A 133 -13.23 -4.40 -12.87
N GLN A 134 -12.95 -4.78 -14.13
CA GLN A 134 -13.97 -4.80 -15.18
C GLN A 134 -15.12 -5.75 -14.85
N GLU A 135 -14.81 -6.96 -14.40
CA GLU A 135 -15.81 -7.96 -14.00
C GLU A 135 -16.66 -7.48 -12.81
N SER A 136 -16.02 -6.87 -11.80
CA SER A 136 -16.74 -6.34 -10.63
C SER A 136 -17.67 -5.19 -11.01
N ILE A 137 -17.26 -4.33 -11.96
CA ILE A 137 -18.10 -3.25 -12.49
C ILE A 137 -19.32 -3.83 -13.22
N GLN A 138 -19.13 -4.88 -14.03
CA GLN A 138 -20.22 -5.55 -14.74
C GLN A 138 -21.24 -6.18 -13.78
N LEU A 139 -20.77 -6.76 -12.67
CA LEU A 139 -21.63 -7.32 -11.63
C LEU A 139 -22.35 -6.25 -10.79
N GLY A 140 -21.82 -5.02 -10.74
CA GLY A 140 -22.46 -3.87 -10.10
C GLY A 140 -22.41 -3.85 -8.56
N ASN A 141 -21.74 -4.81 -7.92
CA ASN A 141 -21.61 -4.84 -6.46
C ASN A 141 -20.53 -3.85 -5.99
N LYS A 142 -20.93 -2.83 -5.23
CA LYS A 142 -20.02 -1.80 -4.71
C LYS A 142 -18.87 -2.35 -3.85
N THR A 143 -19.10 -3.42 -3.10
CA THR A 143 -18.06 -4.05 -2.27
C THR A 143 -16.99 -4.68 -3.14
N ASP A 144 -17.40 -5.44 -4.16
CA ASP A 144 -16.49 -6.14 -5.07
C ASP A 144 -15.69 -5.15 -5.90
N ILE A 145 -16.34 -4.09 -6.39
CA ILE A 145 -15.67 -2.98 -7.11
C ILE A 145 -14.62 -2.32 -6.22
N ARG A 146 -14.96 -1.99 -4.96
CA ARG A 146 -14.01 -1.38 -4.02
C ARG A 146 -12.82 -2.28 -3.79
N ASP A 147 -13.05 -3.58 -3.55
CA ASP A 147 -11.99 -4.52 -3.22
C ASP A 147 -11.09 -4.79 -4.44
N ALA A 148 -11.66 -4.84 -5.65
CA ALA A 148 -10.92 -4.96 -6.91
C ALA A 148 -10.07 -3.72 -7.19
N LEU A 149 -10.65 -2.51 -7.10
CA LEU A 149 -9.92 -1.24 -7.26
C LEU A 149 -8.80 -1.10 -6.24
N TYR A 150 -9.08 -1.48 -4.98
CA TYR A 150 -8.07 -1.47 -3.93
C TYR A 150 -6.92 -2.44 -4.25
N ALA A 151 -7.20 -3.61 -4.82
CA ALA A 151 -6.16 -4.56 -5.24
C ALA A 151 -5.34 -4.05 -6.43
N GLU A 152 -5.98 -3.42 -7.41
CA GLU A 152 -5.32 -2.77 -8.55
C GLU A 152 -4.38 -1.66 -8.09
N MET A 153 -4.84 -0.76 -7.20
CA MET A 153 -4.01 0.33 -6.66
C MET A 153 -2.73 -0.17 -5.99
N ARG A 154 -2.81 -1.24 -5.18
CA ARG A 154 -1.63 -1.82 -4.51
C ARG A 154 -0.61 -2.34 -5.51
N GLU A 155 -1.08 -2.95 -6.58
CA GLU A 155 -0.23 -3.49 -7.64
C GLU A 155 0.44 -2.38 -8.44
N LEU A 156 -0.32 -1.38 -8.84
CA LEU A 156 0.16 -0.20 -9.55
C LEU A 156 1.28 0.52 -8.79
N LEU A 157 1.10 0.72 -7.48
CA LEU A 157 2.12 1.38 -6.65
C LEU A 157 3.42 0.58 -6.56
N LEU A 158 3.34 -0.75 -6.53
CA LEU A 158 4.52 -1.60 -6.55
C LEU A 158 5.25 -1.47 -7.90
N ILE A 159 4.52 -1.58 -9.02
CA ILE A 159 5.10 -1.40 -10.36
C ILE A 159 5.73 -0.01 -10.50
N TYR A 160 5.10 1.02 -9.96
CA TYR A 160 5.64 2.37 -9.93
C TYR A 160 6.97 2.44 -9.17
N ALA A 161 7.04 1.82 -7.98
CA ALA A 161 8.25 1.77 -7.17
C ALA A 161 9.40 0.99 -7.86
N LEU A 162 9.06 -0.02 -8.65
CA LEU A 162 10.00 -0.81 -9.44
C LEU A 162 10.44 -0.12 -10.74
N GLY A 163 9.89 1.07 -11.06
CA GLY A 163 10.29 1.89 -12.20
C GLY A 163 9.38 1.79 -13.44
N GLY A 164 8.30 1.02 -13.38
CA GLY A 164 7.36 0.89 -14.49
C GLY A 164 7.93 0.14 -15.70
N SER A 165 7.25 0.26 -16.83
CA SER A 165 7.65 -0.33 -18.13
C SER A 165 7.12 0.51 -19.30
N GLU A 166 7.47 0.17 -20.53
CA GLU A 166 6.86 0.80 -21.72
C GLU A 166 5.33 0.60 -21.76
N LYS A 167 4.83 -0.55 -21.29
CA LYS A 167 3.40 -0.85 -21.21
C LYS A 167 2.69 -0.09 -20.09
N TYR A 168 3.39 0.12 -18.98
CA TYR A 168 2.92 0.84 -17.80
C TYR A 168 3.91 1.94 -17.42
N PRO A 169 3.96 3.05 -18.19
CA PRO A 169 4.81 4.18 -17.86
C PRO A 169 4.32 4.85 -16.57
N LEU A 170 5.25 5.49 -15.85
CA LEU A 170 5.00 6.06 -14.53
C LEU A 170 3.83 7.07 -14.54
N GLU A 171 3.73 7.88 -15.58
CA GLU A 171 2.66 8.87 -15.72
C GLU A 171 1.28 8.22 -15.85
N LYS A 172 1.19 7.11 -16.59
CA LYS A 172 -0.05 6.32 -16.73
C LYS A 172 -0.43 5.70 -15.39
N ILE A 173 0.55 5.15 -14.67
CA ILE A 173 0.32 4.58 -13.35
C ILE A 173 -0.17 5.66 -12.38
N GLU A 174 0.47 6.82 -12.35
CA GLU A 174 0.06 7.94 -11.48
C GLU A 174 -1.37 8.38 -11.75
N ALA A 175 -1.72 8.57 -13.04
CA ALA A 175 -3.09 8.95 -13.41
C ALA A 175 -4.11 7.92 -12.93
N ARG A 176 -3.82 6.62 -13.10
CA ARG A 176 -4.72 5.54 -12.66
C ARG A 176 -4.81 5.44 -11.14
N VAL A 177 -3.70 5.60 -10.42
CA VAL A 177 -3.68 5.59 -8.94
C VAL A 177 -4.53 6.71 -8.38
N GLU A 178 -4.43 7.93 -8.90
CA GLU A 178 -5.26 9.06 -8.43
C GLU A 178 -6.74 8.89 -8.79
N GLU A 179 -7.06 8.32 -9.97
CA GLU A 179 -8.43 7.96 -10.32
C GLU A 179 -9.03 6.95 -9.34
N ILE A 180 -8.30 5.85 -9.08
CA ILE A 180 -8.73 4.81 -8.13
C ILE A 180 -8.91 5.41 -6.73
N LYS A 181 -7.97 6.23 -6.28
CA LYS A 181 -8.02 6.89 -4.97
C LYS A 181 -9.28 7.74 -4.81
N GLU A 182 -9.63 8.55 -5.81
CA GLU A 182 -10.84 9.37 -5.80
C GLU A 182 -12.11 8.52 -5.80
N ASN A 183 -12.13 7.40 -6.53
CA ASN A 183 -13.24 6.46 -6.50
C ASN A 183 -13.39 5.81 -5.12
N LEU A 184 -12.32 5.29 -4.55
CA LEU A 184 -12.31 4.63 -3.24
C LEU A 184 -12.67 5.58 -2.10
N LYS A 185 -12.27 6.86 -2.19
CA LYS A 185 -12.61 7.89 -1.20
C LYS A 185 -14.11 8.13 -1.09
N ARG A 186 -14.86 7.92 -2.18
CA ARG A 186 -16.32 8.12 -2.27
C ARG A 186 -17.14 6.88 -1.89
N MET A 187 -16.49 5.72 -1.68
CA MET A 187 -17.11 4.42 -1.37
C MET A 187 -17.01 4.04 0.12
#